data_AF-A0A965EF39-F1
#
_entry.id   AF-A0A965EF39-F1
#
_cell.length_a   1.000
_cell.length_b   1.000
_cell.length_c   1.000
_cell.angle_alpha   90.00
_cell.angle_beta   90.00
_cell.angle_gamma   90.00
#
_symmetry.space_group_name_H-M   'P 1'
#
loop_
_entity.id
_entity.type
_entity.pdbx_description
1 polymer ?
#
loop_
_entity_poly.entity_id
_entity_poly.type
_entity_poly.pdbx_seq_one_letter_code
_entity_poly.pdbx_strand_id
1 'polypeptide(L)' 'DPKRVNSHKLKDVTTRYGVVVTRPHDALADALGTALVLPHLLRAHNITTIEQLAAHFGA' A
#
# COMPACT_ATOMS: atom_id res chain seq x y z
N ASP A 1 -7.86 -7.48 -11.58
CA ASP A 1 -9.10 -7.53 -10.78
C ASP A 1 -10.19 -6.80 -11.56
N PRO A 2 -11.14 -7.53 -12.16
CA PRO A 2 -12.22 -6.95 -12.96
C PRO A 2 -13.28 -6.18 -12.14
N LYS A 3 -13.26 -6.25 -10.81
CA LYS A 3 -14.12 -5.43 -9.91
C LYS A 3 -13.37 -4.21 -9.33
N ARG A 4 -12.21 -3.86 -9.90
CA ARG A 4 -11.30 -2.86 -9.34
C ARG A 4 -11.86 -1.45 -9.43
N VAL A 5 -12.26 -0.92 -8.28
CA VAL A 5 -12.68 0.49 -8.12
C VAL A 5 -11.47 1.42 -7.99
N ASN A 6 -10.37 0.92 -7.45
CA ASN A 6 -9.21 1.72 -7.04
C ASN A 6 -7.92 1.28 -7.76
N SER A 7 -7.11 2.24 -8.23
CA SER A 7 -5.80 1.93 -8.79
C SER A 7 -4.85 1.33 -7.74
N HIS A 8 -3.96 0.44 -8.20
CA HIS A 8 -2.90 -0.20 -7.40
C HIS A 8 -1.51 0.32 -7.77
N LYS A 9 -1.38 1.29 -8.69
CA LYS A 9 -0.08 1.90 -8.97
C LYS A 9 0.41 2.60 -7.70
N LEU A 10 1.68 2.44 -7.35
CA LEU A 10 2.25 3.00 -6.13
C LEU A 10 1.96 4.51 -6.02
N LYS A 11 2.14 5.27 -7.11
CA LYS A 11 1.80 6.70 -7.21
C LYS A 11 0.36 7.02 -6.79
N ASP A 12 -0.60 6.20 -7.20
CA ASP A 12 -2.01 6.45 -6.92
C ASP A 12 -2.36 6.07 -5.47
N VAL A 13 -1.71 5.03 -4.95
CA VAL A 13 -1.85 4.60 -3.55
C VAL A 13 -1.23 5.63 -2.60
N THR A 14 -0.02 6.10 -2.89
CA THR A 14 0.66 7.14 -2.08
C THR A 14 -0.12 8.44 -2.10
N THR A 15 -0.62 8.86 -3.27
CA THR A 15 -1.49 10.04 -3.39
C THR A 15 -2.76 9.92 -2.55
N ARG A 16 -3.42 8.76 -2.54
CA ARG A 16 -4.64 8.52 -1.74
C ARG A 16 -4.42 8.73 -0.24
N TYR A 17 -3.23 8.42 0.26
CA TYR A 17 -2.90 8.53 1.68
C TYR A 17 -2.05 9.77 2.01
N GLY A 18 -1.87 10.70 1.07
CA GLY A 18 -1.08 11.92 1.31
C GLY A 18 0.43 11.68 1.43
N VAL A 19 0.93 10.54 0.95
CA VAL A 19 2.36 10.21 0.94
C VAL A 19 3.01 10.79 -0.32
N VAL A 20 4.06 11.61 -0.13
CA VAL A 20 4.81 12.21 -1.25
C VAL A 20 6.02 11.35 -1.59
N VAL A 21 6.09 10.88 -2.85
CA VAL A 21 7.27 10.22 -3.42
C VAL A 21 7.94 11.21 -4.36
N THR A 22 9.09 11.75 -3.96
CA THR A 22 9.74 12.91 -4.63
C THR A 22 10.54 12.52 -5.87
N ARG A 23 10.88 11.23 -6.03
CA ARG A 23 11.67 10.70 -7.15
C ARG A 23 11.00 9.45 -7.72
N PRO A 24 10.04 9.59 -8.64
CA PRO A 24 9.43 8.44 -9.30
C PRO A 24 10.50 7.61 -10.03
N HIS A 25 10.41 6.28 -9.96
CA HIS A 25 11.34 5.34 -10.59
C HIS A 25 12.74 5.28 -9.96
N ASP A 26 12.95 5.93 -8.82
CA ASP A 26 14.09 5.65 -7.95
C ASP A 26 13.71 4.53 -6.97
N ALA A 27 14.46 3.43 -6.99
CA ALA A 27 14.11 2.24 -6.21
C ALA A 27 14.06 2.51 -4.70
N LEU A 28 14.90 3.41 -4.19
CA LEU A 28 14.88 3.81 -2.78
C LEU A 28 13.63 4.62 -2.46
N ALA A 29 13.28 5.59 -3.31
CA ALA A 29 12.05 6.37 -3.16
C ALA A 29 10.79 5.50 -3.25
N ASP A 30 10.77 4.50 -4.13
CA ASP A 30 9.66 3.55 -4.26
C ASP A 30 9.55 2.64 -3.01
N ALA A 31 10.67 2.18 -2.47
CA ALA A 31 10.70 1.40 -1.23
C ALA A 31 10.21 2.21 -0.03
N LEU A 32 10.65 3.47 0.09
CA LEU A 32 10.17 4.39 1.12
C LEU A 32 8.67 4.67 0.97
N GLY A 33 8.21 4.97 -0.25
CA GLY A 33 6.79 5.15 -0.53
C GLY A 33 5.95 3.93 -0.13
N THR A 34 6.45 2.72 -0.43
CA THR A 34 5.81 1.46 -0.05
C THR A 34 5.73 1.28 1.46
N ALA A 35 6.84 1.51 2.17
CA ALA A 35 6.88 1.41 3.63
C ALA A 35 5.94 2.41 4.31
N LEU A 36 5.85 3.63 3.77
CA LEU A 36 4.98 4.68 4.30
C LEU A 36 3.49 4.39 4.09
N VAL A 37 3.10 3.75 2.98
CA VAL A 37 1.67 3.42 2.75
C VAL A 37 1.23 2.16 3.49
N LEU A 38 2.15 1.27 3.87
CA LEU A 38 1.82 -0.02 4.50
C LEU A 38 0.94 0.13 5.77
N PRO A 39 1.23 1.01 6.74
CA PRO A 39 0.37 1.19 7.92
C PRO A 39 -1.05 1.63 7.57
N HIS A 40 -1.22 2.46 6.54
CA HIS A 40 -2.54 2.90 6.08
C HIS A 40 -3.35 1.75 5.50
N LEU A 41 -2.69 0.88 4.72
CA LEU A 41 -3.32 -0.31 4.13
C LEU A 41 -3.74 -1.30 5.19
N LEU A 42 -2.86 -1.61 6.16
CA LEU A 42 -3.19 -2.52 7.26
C LEU A 42 -4.39 -2.01 8.08
N ARG A 43 -4.38 -0.71 8.43
CA ARG A 43 -5.48 -0.08 9.17
C ARG A 43 -6.79 -0.09 8.39
N ALA A 44 -6.77 0.13 7.08
CA ALA A 44 -7.98 0.10 6.24
C ALA A 44 -8.66 -1.28 6.24
N HIS A 45 -7.91 -2.35 6.53
CA HIS A 45 -8.41 -3.72 6.62
C HIS A 45 -8.50 -4.24 8.07
N ASN A 46 -8.32 -3.37 9.07
CA ASN A 46 -8.27 -3.74 10.50
C ASN A 46 -7.26 -4.87 10.81
N ILE A 47 -6.15 -4.90 10.08
CA ILE A 47 -5.07 -5.89 10.28
C ILE A 47 -4.09 -5.32 11.30
N THR A 48 -3.90 -6.07 12.38
CA THR A 48 -3.03 -5.74 13.51
C THR A 48 -2.04 -6.85 13.85
N THR A 49 -2.22 -8.05 13.29
CA THR A 49 -1.34 -9.20 13.49
C THR A 49 -0.91 -9.86 12.17
N ILE A 50 0.15 -10.66 12.24
CA ILE A 50 0.68 -11.40 11.08
C ILE A 50 -0.31 -12.48 10.63
N GLU A 51 -1.02 -13.11 11.55
CA GLU A 51 -2.02 -14.14 11.27
C GLU A 51 -3.20 -13.55 10.50
N GLN A 52 -3.64 -12.35 10.88
CA GLN A 52 -4.69 -11.61 10.16
C GLN A 52 -4.22 -11.23 8.75
N LEU A 53 -2.95 -10.84 8.60
CA LEU A 53 -2.36 -10.55 7.30
C LEU A 53 -2.35 -11.80 6.40
N ALA A 54 -1.92 -12.95 6.93
CA ALA A 54 -1.89 -14.21 6.21
C ALA A 54 -3.31 -14.64 5.76
N ALA A 55 -4.29 -14.56 6.67
CA ALA A 55 -5.69 -14.86 6.37
C ALA A 55 -6.27 -13.90 5.30
N HIS A 56 -5.88 -12.63 5.31
CA HIS A 56 -6.35 -11.63 4.35
C HIS A 56 -5.93 -11.94 2.90
N PHE A 57 -4.74 -12.53 2.70
CA PHE A 57 -4.24 -12.89 1.37
C PHE A 57 -4.64 -14.30 0.90
N GLY A 58 -5.31 -15.09 1.74
CA GLY A 58 -5.82 -16.41 1.37
C GLY A 58 -4.73 -17.42 1.03
N ALA A 59 -3.81 -17.65 1.98
CA ALA A 59 -2.89 -18.80 1.93
C ALA A 59 -3.64 -20.12 2.12
#